data_AF-A0A009S9E9-F1
#
_entry.id   AF-A0A009S9E9-F1
#
_cell.length_a   1.000
_cell.length_b   1.000
_cell.length_c   1.000
_cell.angle_alpha   90.00
_cell.angle_beta   90.00
_cell.angle_gamma   90.00
#
_symmetry.space_group_name_H-M   'P 1'
#
loop_
_entity.id
_entity.type
_entity.pdbx_description
1 polymer ?
#
loop_
_entity_poly.entity_id
_entity_poly.type
_entity_poly.pdbx_seq_one_letter_code
_entity_poly.pdbx_strand_id
1 'polypeptide(L)'
;QEEIFGPTTVIIEVEDKAQLIQALQSMNGQLTATLIADEADLTEFADVVPVLEEKAGRLLINGYPTGVEVCDAMVHGGPYPATSDARGTSVGTLAIDRYLRPVCYQNYPQSLLPEALKDSNPLQILRLVNGEMTREAI
;
A
#
# COMPACT_ATOMS: atom_id res chain seq x y z
N GLN A 1 -20.51 10.00 -0.75
CA GLN A 1 -19.46 10.96 -0.38
C GLN A 1 -18.73 11.39 -1.64
N GLU A 2 -18.60 12.70 -1.87
CA GLU A 2 -17.84 13.27 -3.01
C GLU A 2 -16.90 14.38 -2.49
N GLU A 3 -15.75 14.52 -3.13
CA GLU A 3 -14.76 15.56 -2.80
C GLU A 3 -15.19 16.92 -3.34
N ILE A 4 -14.96 17.99 -2.57
CA ILE A 4 -14.99 19.36 -3.06
C ILE A 4 -13.56 19.90 -3.03
N PHE A 5 -12.94 20.02 -4.21
CA PHE A 5 -11.56 20.45 -4.33
C PHE A 5 -11.42 21.95 -4.01
N GLY A 6 -10.90 22.27 -2.82
CA GLY A 6 -10.73 23.64 -2.33
C GLY A 6 -10.57 23.71 -0.81
N PRO A 7 -10.49 24.91 -0.22
CA PRO A 7 -10.33 25.10 1.22
C PRO A 7 -11.66 24.91 1.97
N THR A 8 -12.21 23.69 1.92
CA THR A 8 -13.45 23.31 2.59
C THR A 8 -13.28 22.01 3.36
N THR A 9 -14.07 21.83 4.41
CA THR A 9 -14.08 20.60 5.22
C THR A 9 -15.48 20.33 5.74
N VAL A 10 -15.71 19.09 6.18
CA VAL A 10 -16.95 18.66 6.84
C VAL A 10 -16.59 18.01 8.17
N ILE A 11 -17.33 18.37 9.20
CA ILE A 11 -17.26 17.72 10.51
C ILE A 11 -18.54 16.90 10.66
N ILE A 12 -18.39 15.63 11.03
CA ILE A 12 -19.50 14.72 11.30
C ILE A 12 -19.37 14.29 12.75
N GLU A 13 -20.36 14.63 13.56
CA GLU A 13 -20.49 14.14 14.93
C GLU A 13 -21.19 12.78 14.91
N VAL A 14 -20.70 11.85 15.73
CA VAL A 14 -21.29 10.53 15.93
C VAL A 14 -21.57 10.33 17.41
N GLU A 15 -22.67 9.68 17.73
CA GLU A 15 -23.17 9.45 19.08
C GLU A 15 -22.25 8.50 19.87
N ASP A 16 -21.75 7.46 19.21
CA ASP A 16 -20.95 6.42 19.84
C ASP A 16 -20.02 5.70 18.86
N LYS A 17 -19.26 4.74 19.40
CA LYS A 17 -18.35 3.87 18.67
C LYS A 17 -19.03 3.05 17.57
N ALA A 18 -20.25 2.57 17.80
CA ALA A 18 -20.96 1.76 16.82
C ALA A 18 -21.34 2.62 15.60
N GLN A 19 -21.80 3.85 15.84
CA GLN A 19 -22.11 4.80 14.79
C GLN A 19 -20.84 5.27 14.05
N LEU A 20 -19.71 5.43 14.76
CA LEU A 20 -18.41 5.70 14.13
C LEU A 20 -18.06 4.60 13.13
N ILE A 21 -18.09 3.33 13.55
CA ILE A 21 -17.77 2.18 12.68
C ILE A 21 -18.71 2.13 11.49
N GLN A 22 -20.02 2.33 11.70
CA GLN A 22 -21.00 2.34 10.62
C GLN A 22 -20.71 3.47 9.61
N ALA A 23 -20.36 4.67 10.08
CA ALA A 23 -20.01 5.80 9.24
C ALA A 23 -18.77 5.47 8.39
N LEU A 24 -17.70 4.95 9.02
CA LEU A 24 -16.46 4.57 8.33
C LEU A 24 -16.70 3.46 7.30
N GLN A 25 -17.49 2.44 7.63
CA GLN A 25 -17.85 1.36 6.71
C GLN A 25 -18.62 1.85 5.48
N SER A 26 -19.39 2.93 5.60
CA SER A 26 -20.12 3.54 4.49
C SER A 26 -19.23 4.37 3.55
N MET A 27 -18.01 4.71 3.96
CA MET A 27 -17.08 5.50 3.14
C MET A 27 -16.60 4.71 1.92
N ASN A 28 -16.36 5.43 0.83
CA ASN A 28 -15.64 4.89 -0.32
C ASN A 28 -14.13 4.85 -0.03
N GLY A 29 -13.34 4.22 -0.91
CA GLY A 29 -11.89 4.20 -0.80
C GLY A 29 -11.24 5.59 -0.76
N GLN A 30 -10.21 5.74 0.07
CA GLN A 30 -9.47 6.96 0.35
C GLN A 30 -7.98 6.77 0.09
N LEU A 31 -7.25 7.86 -0.18
CA LEU A 31 -5.78 7.83 -0.20
C LEU A 31 -5.22 7.63 1.21
N THR A 32 -5.86 8.25 2.20
CA THR A 32 -5.41 8.25 3.59
C THR A 32 -6.57 8.15 4.55
N ALA A 33 -6.33 7.58 5.73
CA ALA A 33 -7.13 7.79 6.92
C ALA A 33 -6.22 8.14 8.10
N THR A 34 -6.66 9.07 8.94
CA THR A 34 -5.90 9.56 10.09
C THR A 34 -6.70 9.33 11.35
N LEU A 35 -6.06 8.76 12.37
CA LEU A 35 -6.55 8.74 13.74
C LEU A 35 -5.83 9.83 14.55
N ILE A 36 -6.60 10.67 15.24
CA ILE A 36 -6.10 11.64 16.23
C ILE A 36 -6.65 11.18 17.58
N ALA A 37 -5.78 10.64 18.42
CA ALA A 37 -6.17 9.87 19.60
C ALA A 37 -4.98 9.72 20.57
N ASP A 38 -5.26 9.55 21.86
CA ASP A 38 -4.25 9.10 22.82
C ASP A 38 -4.15 7.56 22.88
N GLU A 39 -3.28 7.02 23.75
CA GLU A 39 -3.07 5.57 23.86
C GLU A 39 -4.30 4.83 24.41
N ALA A 40 -5.08 5.46 25.28
CA ALA A 40 -6.29 4.86 25.85
C ALA A 40 -7.37 4.76 24.77
N ASP A 41 -7.55 5.83 23.98
CA ASP A 41 -8.45 5.85 22.82
C ASP A 41 -8.07 4.76 21.80
N LEU A 42 -6.79 4.66 21.42
CA LEU A 42 -6.32 3.67 20.45
C LEU A 42 -6.54 2.23 20.92
N THR A 43 -6.48 2.01 22.24
CA THR A 43 -6.77 0.69 22.84
C THR A 43 -8.27 0.41 22.85
N GLU A 44 -9.08 1.38 23.25
CA GLU A 44 -10.55 1.25 23.32
C GLU A 44 -11.18 1.10 21.92
N PHE A 45 -10.63 1.77 20.92
CA PHE A 45 -11.11 1.81 19.53
C PHE A 45 -10.24 1.01 18.56
N ALA A 46 -9.51 0.00 19.03
CA ALA A 46 -8.59 -0.79 18.21
C ALA A 46 -9.25 -1.47 16.98
N ASP A 47 -10.55 -1.76 17.06
CA ASP A 47 -11.38 -2.30 15.98
C ASP A 47 -11.70 -1.29 14.86
N VAL A 48 -11.39 -0.01 15.03
CA VAL A 48 -11.44 0.98 13.95
C VAL A 48 -10.33 0.75 12.93
N VAL A 49 -9.14 0.29 13.35
CA VAL A 49 -7.99 0.13 12.45
C VAL A 49 -8.28 -0.85 11.31
N PRO A 50 -8.81 -2.07 11.54
CA PRO A 50 -9.19 -2.98 10.46
C PRO A 50 -10.20 -2.37 9.47
N VAL A 51 -11.14 -1.56 9.95
CA VAL A 51 -12.09 -0.86 9.07
C VAL A 51 -11.37 0.16 8.19
N LEU A 52 -10.40 0.90 8.74
CA LEU A 52 -9.62 1.87 7.96
C LEU A 52 -8.65 1.20 6.97
N GLU A 53 -8.10 0.03 7.29
CA GLU A 53 -7.27 -0.76 6.36
C GLU A 53 -8.04 -1.17 5.10
N GLU A 54 -9.34 -1.46 5.22
CA GLU A 54 -10.22 -1.72 4.07
C GLU A 54 -10.55 -0.46 3.26
N LYS A 55 -10.31 0.74 3.81
CA LYS A 55 -10.71 2.02 3.22
C LYS A 55 -9.57 2.83 2.67
N ALA A 56 -8.36 2.73 3.19
CA ALA A 56 -7.26 3.62 2.82
C ALA A 56 -5.96 2.88 2.51
N GLY A 57 -5.18 3.41 1.56
CA GLY A 57 -3.84 2.89 1.28
C GLY A 57 -2.81 3.27 2.34
N ARG A 58 -3.01 4.38 3.06
CA ARG A 58 -2.09 4.85 4.09
C ARG A 58 -2.83 5.30 5.34
N LEU A 59 -2.44 4.71 6.47
CA LEU A 59 -2.96 5.07 7.79
C LEU A 59 -1.95 5.94 8.54
N LEU A 60 -2.46 6.94 9.24
CA LEU A 60 -1.67 7.86 10.05
C LEU A 60 -2.22 7.92 11.47
N ILE A 61 -1.34 8.12 12.44
CA ILE A 61 -1.68 8.41 13.84
C ILE A 61 -1.07 9.76 14.20
N ASN A 62 -1.86 10.65 14.79
CA ASN A 62 -1.41 11.93 15.35
C ASN A 62 -0.59 12.79 14.37
N GLY A 63 -1.02 12.83 13.10
CA GLY A 63 -0.40 13.62 12.04
C GLY A 63 -1.36 13.93 10.89
N TYR A 64 -1.05 14.96 10.11
CA TYR A 64 -1.89 15.37 8.98
C TYR A 64 -1.51 14.63 7.68
N PRO A 65 -2.48 14.27 6.83
CA PRO A 65 -2.25 13.38 5.68
C PRO A 65 -1.57 14.07 4.48
N THR A 66 -1.35 15.38 4.54
CA THR A 66 -0.88 16.23 3.43
C THR A 66 0.53 15.89 2.95
N GLY A 67 1.43 15.54 3.88
CA GLY A 67 2.78 15.10 3.56
C GLY A 67 2.78 13.70 2.92
N VAL A 68 3.52 13.56 1.81
CA VAL A 68 3.78 12.28 1.14
C VAL A 68 5.28 12.11 1.00
N GLU A 69 5.86 11.25 1.83
CA GLU A 69 7.28 10.89 1.76
C GLU A 69 7.57 10.00 0.54
N VAL A 70 8.73 10.21 -0.09
CA VAL A 70 9.20 9.36 -1.20
C VAL A 70 10.18 8.32 -0.63
N CYS A 71 9.64 7.20 -0.16
CA CYS A 71 10.41 6.12 0.47
C CYS A 71 9.93 4.73 0.02
N ASP A 72 10.62 3.68 0.44
CA ASP A 72 10.32 2.28 0.05
C ASP A 72 8.98 1.79 0.59
N ALA A 73 8.58 2.23 1.78
CA ALA A 73 7.36 1.79 2.45
C ALA A 73 6.10 2.57 2.02
N MET A 74 6.22 3.55 1.12
CA MET A 74 5.10 4.44 0.78
C MET A 74 4.00 3.72 0.00
N VAL A 75 2.76 3.93 0.42
CA VAL A 75 1.55 3.56 -0.31
C VAL A 75 0.74 4.83 -0.61
N HIS A 76 0.88 5.35 -1.82
CA HIS A 76 0.08 6.46 -2.34
C HIS A 76 -0.94 5.92 -3.36
N GLY A 77 -2.10 5.57 -2.83
CA GLY A 77 -3.17 4.84 -3.49
C GLY A 77 -4.20 4.38 -2.46
N GLY A 78 -4.98 3.35 -2.76
CA GLY A 78 -6.03 2.81 -1.91
C GLY A 78 -7.16 2.16 -2.71
N PRO A 79 -8.24 1.71 -2.07
CA PRO A 79 -9.42 1.22 -2.79
C PRO A 79 -10.03 2.31 -3.68
N TYR A 80 -10.76 1.92 -4.72
CA TYR A 80 -11.51 2.88 -5.55
C TYR A 80 -12.47 3.72 -4.68
N PRO A 81 -12.60 5.05 -4.91
CA PRO A 81 -12.07 5.85 -6.01
C PRO A 81 -10.67 6.44 -5.82
N ALA A 82 -9.95 6.12 -4.75
CA ALA A 82 -8.61 6.68 -4.49
C ALA A 82 -7.59 6.34 -5.61
N THR A 83 -7.69 5.15 -6.18
CA THR A 83 -6.99 4.75 -7.41
C THR A 83 -7.83 3.74 -8.19
N SER A 84 -7.55 3.62 -9.49
CA SER A 84 -8.15 2.61 -10.36
C SER A 84 -7.52 1.21 -10.21
N ASP A 85 -6.33 1.11 -9.62
CA ASP A 85 -5.67 -0.16 -9.29
C ASP A 85 -5.08 -0.08 -7.87
N ALA A 86 -5.71 -0.78 -6.93
CA ALA A 86 -5.36 -0.76 -5.51
C ALA A 86 -4.18 -1.68 -5.16
N ARG A 87 -3.69 -2.50 -6.10
CA ARG A 87 -2.63 -3.50 -5.84
C ARG A 87 -1.23 -2.90 -5.72
N GLY A 88 -1.04 -1.64 -6.11
CA GLY A 88 0.26 -0.97 -6.11
C GLY A 88 0.20 0.45 -5.56
N THR A 89 1.31 1.17 -5.71
CA THR A 89 1.47 2.56 -5.27
C THR A 89 1.92 3.44 -6.43
N SER A 90 1.54 4.71 -6.41
CA SER A 90 2.01 5.70 -7.39
C SER A 90 3.25 6.49 -6.96
N VAL A 91 3.61 6.42 -5.67
CA VAL A 91 4.79 7.08 -5.06
C VAL A 91 5.58 6.06 -4.24
N GLY A 92 6.90 6.20 -4.19
CA GLY A 92 7.80 5.24 -3.54
C GLY A 92 8.41 4.24 -4.54
N THR A 93 9.37 3.44 -4.09
CA THR A 93 10.14 2.56 -5.00
C THR A 93 9.31 1.42 -5.58
N LEU A 94 8.32 0.91 -4.83
CA LEU A 94 7.35 -0.08 -5.33
C LEU A 94 6.50 0.42 -6.50
N ALA A 95 6.50 1.73 -6.79
CA ALA A 95 5.78 2.29 -7.93
C ALA A 95 6.31 1.81 -9.28
N ILE A 96 7.53 1.26 -9.34
CA ILE A 96 8.14 0.66 -10.54
C ILE A 96 7.34 -0.54 -11.05
N ASP A 97 6.72 -1.32 -10.17
CA ASP A 97 6.03 -2.57 -10.52
C ASP A 97 4.82 -2.35 -11.44
N ARG A 98 4.26 -1.13 -11.46
CA ARG A 98 3.17 -0.74 -12.37
C ARG A 98 3.56 -0.79 -13.85
N TYR A 99 4.85 -0.76 -14.15
CA TYR A 99 5.38 -0.76 -15.52
C TYR A 99 6.03 -2.09 -15.90
N LEU A 100 5.93 -3.11 -15.03
CA LEU A 100 6.54 -4.42 -15.23
C LEU A 100 5.47 -5.50 -15.49
N ARG A 101 5.88 -6.60 -16.13
CA ARG A 101 5.10 -7.84 -16.20
C ARG A 101 6.03 -9.05 -16.09
N PRO A 102 5.63 -10.13 -15.41
CA PRO A 102 6.44 -11.34 -15.34
C PRO A 102 6.45 -12.10 -16.68
N VAL A 103 7.55 -12.82 -16.95
CA VAL A 103 7.71 -13.77 -18.07
C VAL A 103 8.44 -15.00 -17.53
N CYS A 104 7.91 -16.19 -17.81
CA CYS A 104 8.52 -17.46 -17.42
C CYS A 104 9.31 -18.06 -18.59
N TYR A 105 10.52 -18.53 -18.32
CA TYR A 105 11.39 -19.24 -19.27
C TYR A 105 11.52 -20.70 -18.82
N GLN A 106 11.13 -21.64 -19.67
CA GLN A 106 11.16 -23.06 -19.36
C GLN A 106 12.04 -23.81 -20.35
N ASN A 107 13.00 -24.60 -19.85
CA ASN A 107 13.90 -25.44 -20.64
C ASN A 107 14.75 -24.67 -21.68
N TYR A 108 15.16 -23.44 -21.35
CA TYR A 108 16.05 -22.63 -22.18
C TYR A 108 17.52 -22.99 -21.90
N PRO A 109 18.40 -23.04 -22.91
CA PRO A 109 19.82 -23.11 -22.67
C PRO A 109 20.33 -21.79 -22.07
N GLN A 110 21.36 -21.86 -21.22
CA GLN A 110 21.94 -20.71 -20.51
C GLN A 110 22.38 -19.57 -21.45
N SER A 111 22.78 -19.89 -22.68
CA SER A 111 23.19 -18.89 -23.69
C SER A 111 22.04 -18.03 -24.23
N LEU A 112 20.78 -18.47 -24.09
CA LEU A 112 19.59 -17.77 -24.56
C LEU A 112 18.79 -17.12 -23.41
N LEU A 113 19.19 -17.35 -22.16
CA LEU A 113 18.58 -16.69 -21.01
C LEU A 113 19.06 -15.24 -20.88
N PRO A 114 18.18 -14.31 -20.46
CA PRO A 114 18.61 -13.00 -19.98
C PRO A 114 19.63 -13.14 -18.83
N GLU A 115 20.58 -12.21 -18.73
CA GLU A 115 21.64 -12.25 -17.70
C GLU A 115 21.09 -12.43 -16.27
N ALA A 116 19.96 -11.80 -15.96
CA ALA A 116 19.29 -11.90 -14.65
C ALA A 116 18.83 -13.31 -14.27
N LEU A 117 18.63 -14.20 -15.27
CA LEU A 117 18.10 -15.54 -15.08
C LEU A 117 19.16 -16.64 -15.24
N LYS A 118 20.40 -16.30 -15.60
CA LYS A 118 21.47 -17.29 -15.76
C LYS A 118 21.91 -17.88 -14.42
N ASP A 119 22.28 -19.15 -14.42
CA ASP A 119 22.63 -19.89 -13.19
C ASP A 119 23.77 -19.22 -12.44
N SER A 120 24.81 -18.79 -13.17
CA SER A 120 26.00 -18.09 -12.67
C SER A 120 25.77 -16.74 -11.97
N ASN A 121 24.55 -16.16 -12.04
CA ASN A 121 24.20 -14.83 -11.51
C ASN A 121 25.21 -13.72 -11.86
N PRO A 122 25.49 -13.46 -13.15
CA PRO A 122 26.50 -12.48 -13.56
C PRO A 122 26.19 -11.06 -13.09
N LEU A 123 24.92 -10.75 -12.78
CA LEU A 123 24.49 -9.45 -12.26
C LEU A 123 24.56 -9.35 -10.72
N GLN A 124 24.87 -10.45 -10.02
CA GLN A 124 24.90 -10.53 -8.56
C GLN A 124 23.61 -10.04 -7.89
N ILE A 125 22.46 -10.22 -8.55
CA ILE A 125 21.15 -9.79 -8.05
C ILE A 125 20.60 -10.81 -7.03
N LEU A 126 19.70 -10.34 -6.17
CA LEU A 126 18.99 -11.20 -5.23
C LEU A 126 17.89 -11.97 -5.98
N ARG A 127 17.85 -13.29 -5.82
CA ARG A 127 16.91 -14.20 -6.50
C ARG A 127 16.27 -15.14 -5.49
N LEU A 128 15.03 -15.54 -5.76
CA LEU A 128 14.33 -16.57 -5.00
C LEU A 128 14.54 -17.93 -5.69
N VAL A 129 15.25 -18.84 -5.02
CA VAL A 129 15.55 -20.19 -5.54
C VAL A 129 15.02 -21.22 -4.54
N ASN A 130 14.08 -22.06 -4.97
CA ASN A 130 13.45 -23.08 -4.12
C ASN A 130 12.92 -22.54 -2.77
N GLY A 131 12.45 -21.29 -2.74
CA GLY A 131 11.93 -20.65 -1.53
C GLY A 131 12.97 -19.88 -0.70
N GLU A 132 14.25 -19.88 -1.10
CA GLU A 132 15.33 -19.18 -0.39
C GLU A 132 15.88 -18.00 -1.20
N MET A 133 16.09 -16.86 -0.53
CA MET A 133 16.66 -15.66 -1.15
C MET A 133 18.18 -15.76 -1.16
N THR A 134 18.80 -15.72 -2.35
CA THR A 134 20.25 -15.87 -2.51
C THR A 134 20.81 -15.01 -3.64
N ARG A 135 22.11 -14.70 -3.55
CA ARG A 135 22.90 -14.10 -4.64
C ARG A 135 23.90 -15.10 -5.25
N GLU A 136 23.94 -16.32 -4.72
CA GLU A 136 24.86 -17.35 -5.20
C GLU A 136 24.47 -17.87 -6.59
N ALA A 137 25.45 -18.50 -7.24
CA ALA A 137 25.19 -19.34 -8.40
C ALA A 137 24.39 -20.59 -7.99
N ILE A 138 23.63 -21.13 -8.94
CA ILE A 138 22.82 -22.35 -8.76
C ILE A 138 23.32 -23.50 -9.63
#